data_AF-A0A2K8VDT6-F1
#
_entry.id   AF-A0A2K8VDT6-F1
#
_cell.length_a   1.000
_cell.length_b   1.000
_cell.length_c   1.000
_cell.angle_alpha   90.00
_cell.angle_beta   90.00
_cell.angle_gamma   90.00
#
_symmetry.space_group_name_H-M   'P 1'
#
loop_
_entity.id
_entity.type
_entity.pdbx_description
1 polymer ?
#
loop_
_entity_poly.entity_id
_entity_poly.type
_entity_poly.pdbx_seq_one_letter_code
_entity_poly.pdbx_strand_id
1 'polypeptide(L)'
;MILFQNIFDDAFRFLTSDISSLKFLALVIPAMFTVAFIFLNPLLEKQKFKNQLLNKSITVIVNFKEEHNSNESEYLTEGIIDKITNDTIEIKRKTKTLFRVPLNTDNISIGSESNYNSDFTIFFTLNNKKELDKNKGILVT
;
A
#
# COMPACT_ATOMS: atom_id res chain seq x y z
N MET A 1 -10.61 10.99 -24.30
CA MET A 1 -9.55 10.27 -25.04
C MET A 1 -9.25 10.92 -26.40
N ILE A 2 -10.26 11.37 -27.15
CA ILE A 2 -10.10 11.98 -28.49
C ILE A 2 -9.41 13.37 -28.49
N LEU A 3 -9.58 14.16 -27.41
CA LEU A 3 -8.98 15.51 -27.33
C LEU A 3 -7.44 15.52 -27.24
N PHE A 4 -6.84 14.49 -26.65
CA PHE A 4 -5.38 14.39 -26.49
C PHE A 4 -4.67 13.98 -27.78
N GLN A 5 -5.32 13.18 -28.63
CA GLN A 5 -4.76 12.76 -29.92
C GLN A 5 -4.64 13.95 -30.89
N ASN A 6 -5.67 14.80 -30.97
CA ASN A 6 -5.64 15.95 -31.88
C ASN A 6 -4.57 16.98 -31.50
N ILE A 7 -4.37 17.23 -30.20
CA ILE A 7 -3.30 18.13 -29.72
C ILE A 7 -1.91 17.54 -30.02
N PHE A 8 -1.76 16.22 -29.91
CA PHE A 8 -0.50 15.54 -30.18
C PHE A 8 -0.15 15.55 -31.68
N ASP A 9 -1.13 15.28 -32.55
CA ASP A 9 -0.93 15.29 -34.01
C ASP A 9 -0.64 16.69 -34.56
N ASP A 10 -1.32 17.72 -34.07
CA ASP A 10 -1.07 19.11 -34.49
C ASP A 10 0.28 19.63 -33.97
N ALA A 11 0.66 19.28 -32.74
CA ALA A 11 2.00 19.59 -32.21
C ALA A 11 3.09 18.86 -33.00
N PHE A 12 2.88 17.59 -33.36
CA PHE A 12 3.85 16.77 -34.11
C PHE A 12 4.02 17.27 -35.56
N ARG A 13 2.94 17.74 -36.21
CA ARG A 13 3.01 18.41 -37.52
C ARG A 13 3.74 19.76 -37.47
N PHE A 14 3.50 20.55 -36.43
CA PHE A 14 4.23 21.81 -36.22
C PHE A 14 5.74 21.56 -35.99
N LEU A 15 6.06 20.43 -35.37
CA LEU A 15 7.43 20.07 -35.00
C LEU A 15 8.30 19.43 -36.11
N THR A 16 7.73 19.11 -37.27
CA THR A 16 8.43 18.38 -38.34
C THR A 16 8.75 19.23 -39.57
N SER A 17 8.35 20.50 -39.59
CA SER A 17 8.51 21.39 -40.76
C SER A 17 9.85 22.13 -40.83
N ASP A 18 10.62 22.23 -39.74
CA ASP A 18 11.86 23.01 -39.68
C ASP A 18 12.95 22.32 -38.84
N ILE A 19 14.23 22.52 -39.20
CA ILE A 19 15.40 21.99 -38.46
C ILE A 19 15.40 22.45 -36.98
N SER A 20 14.81 23.63 -36.73
CA SER A 20 14.61 24.19 -35.40
C SER A 20 13.65 23.38 -34.54
N SER A 21 12.64 22.77 -35.15
CA SER A 21 11.64 21.98 -34.44
C SER A 21 12.09 20.53 -34.18
N LEU A 22 13.00 19.98 -35.00
CA LEU A 22 13.73 18.74 -34.67
C LEU A 22 14.60 18.90 -33.41
N LYS A 23 15.29 20.05 -33.27
CA LYS A 23 16.08 20.38 -32.07
C LYS A 23 15.20 20.54 -30.82
N PHE A 24 14.03 21.14 -30.98
CA PHE A 24 13.05 21.25 -29.90
C PHE A 24 12.50 19.87 -29.50
N LEU A 25 12.22 19.00 -30.46
CA LEU A 25 11.78 17.62 -30.19
C LEU A 25 12.87 16.84 -29.44
N ALA A 26 14.13 16.99 -29.84
CA ALA A 26 15.29 16.40 -29.17
C ALA A 26 15.52 16.93 -27.75
N LEU A 27 14.98 18.10 -27.41
CA LEU A 27 15.01 18.66 -26.06
C LEU A 27 13.80 18.22 -25.21
N VAL A 28 12.60 18.24 -25.80
CA VAL A 28 11.34 17.94 -25.10
C VAL A 28 11.19 16.45 -24.82
N ILE A 29 11.60 15.57 -25.74
CA ILE A 29 11.47 14.13 -25.54
C ILE A 29 12.26 13.69 -24.29
N PRO A 30 13.57 13.95 -24.16
CA PRO A 30 14.32 13.59 -22.95
C PRO A 30 13.72 14.20 -21.68
N ALA A 31 13.31 15.48 -21.72
CA ALA A 31 12.70 16.13 -20.56
C ALA A 31 11.40 15.44 -20.11
N MET A 32 10.52 15.06 -21.06
CA MET A 32 9.30 14.30 -20.75
C MET A 32 9.63 12.92 -20.19
N PHE A 33 10.65 12.23 -20.72
CA PHE A 33 11.11 10.95 -20.17
C PHE A 33 11.67 11.10 -18.76
N THR A 34 12.45 12.15 -18.47
CA THR A 34 12.98 12.42 -17.13
C THR A 34 11.86 12.71 -16.13
N VAL A 35 10.88 13.55 -16.50
CA VAL A 35 9.72 13.83 -15.67
C VAL A 35 8.90 12.56 -15.43
N ALA A 36 8.58 11.81 -16.49
CA ALA A 36 7.88 10.54 -16.36
C ALA A 36 8.65 9.56 -15.46
N PHE A 37 9.97 9.44 -15.61
CA PHE A 37 10.79 8.56 -14.79
C PHE A 37 10.77 8.97 -13.31
N ILE A 38 10.92 10.26 -12.99
CA ILE A 38 10.89 10.78 -11.61
C ILE A 38 9.52 10.55 -10.95
N PHE A 39 8.43 10.69 -11.70
CA PHE A 39 7.07 10.49 -11.15
C PHE A 39 6.64 9.03 -11.11
N LEU A 40 6.97 8.23 -12.14
CA LEU A 40 6.56 6.83 -12.25
C LEU A 40 7.42 5.89 -11.41
N ASN A 41 8.73 6.11 -11.25
CA ASN A 41 9.57 5.21 -10.44
C ASN A 41 9.10 5.06 -9.00
N PRO A 42 8.85 6.13 -8.23
CA PRO A 42 8.41 5.96 -6.84
C PRO A 42 7.04 5.25 -6.76
N LEU A 43 6.18 5.40 -7.79
CA LEU A 43 4.93 4.67 -7.87
C LEU A 43 5.15 3.18 -8.15
N LEU A 44 6.05 2.85 -9.08
CA LEU A 44 6.43 1.49 -9.44
C LEU A 44 7.17 0.78 -8.30
N GLU A 45 8.02 1.48 -7.56
CA GLU A 45 8.72 0.96 -6.37
C GLU A 45 7.74 0.67 -5.23
N LYS A 46 6.78 1.58 -4.96
CA LYS A 46 5.70 1.32 -4.01
C LYS A 46 4.86 0.09 -4.40
N GLN A 47 4.56 -0.09 -5.68
CA GLN A 47 3.86 -1.28 -6.16
C GLN A 47 4.70 -2.55 -6.05
N LYS A 48 6.00 -2.50 -6.36
CA LYS A 48 6.92 -3.62 -6.17
C LYS A 48 6.99 -4.04 -4.70
N PHE A 49 7.09 -3.08 -3.78
CA PHE A 49 7.08 -3.33 -2.34
C PHE A 49 5.77 -3.99 -1.89
N LYS A 50 4.61 -3.46 -2.33
CA LYS A 50 3.30 -4.10 -2.07
C LYS A 50 3.26 -5.55 -2.58
N ASN A 51 3.77 -5.80 -3.78
CA ASN A 51 3.79 -7.14 -4.36
C ASN A 51 4.76 -8.10 -3.65
N GLN A 52 5.84 -7.59 -3.04
CA GLN A 52 6.77 -8.39 -2.24
C GLN A 52 6.17 -8.83 -0.89
N LEU A 53 5.19 -8.08 -0.38
CA LEU A 53 4.45 -8.39 0.85
C LEU A 53 3.29 -9.37 0.63
N LEU A 54 2.74 -9.44 -0.59
CA LEU A 54 1.68 -10.39 -0.91
C LEU A 54 2.16 -11.84 -0.75
N ASN A 55 1.28 -12.71 -0.25
CA ASN A 55 1.54 -14.12 0.07
C ASN A 55 2.59 -14.36 1.15
N LYS A 56 2.98 -13.32 1.90
CA LYS A 56 3.86 -13.46 3.06
C LYS A 56 3.05 -13.79 4.31
N SER A 57 3.67 -14.56 5.19
CA SER A 57 3.09 -14.89 6.49
C SER A 57 3.17 -13.68 7.42
N ILE A 58 2.10 -13.44 8.16
CA ILE A 58 1.97 -12.27 9.03
C ILE A 58 1.34 -12.65 10.36
N THR A 59 1.90 -12.08 11.43
CA THR A 59 1.31 -12.07 12.77
C THR A 59 0.82 -10.66 13.08
N VAL A 60 -0.44 -10.53 13.48
CA VAL A 60 -1.03 -9.26 13.92
C VAL A 60 -1.32 -9.34 15.40
N ILE A 61 -0.76 -8.38 16.13
CA ILE A 61 -0.86 -8.26 17.57
C ILE A 61 -1.65 -7.00 17.88
N VAL A 62 -2.78 -7.15 18.56
CA VAL A 62 -3.67 -6.05 18.92
C VAL A 62 -3.63 -5.87 20.43
N ASN A 63 -3.02 -4.77 20.87
CA ASN A 63 -2.94 -4.33 22.25
C ASN A 63 -4.07 -3.34 22.57
N PHE A 64 -4.60 -3.36 23.79
CA PHE A 64 -5.67 -2.45 24.22
C PHE A 64 -5.17 -1.45 25.29
N LYS A 65 -5.48 -0.15 25.12
CA LYS A 65 -4.97 0.96 25.96
C LYS A 65 -5.68 1.19 27.30
N GLU A 66 -6.96 0.82 27.47
CA GLU A 66 -7.69 0.85 28.77
C GLU A 66 -7.86 -0.59 29.28
N GLU A 67 -7.41 -1.05 30.47
CA GLU A 67 -7.34 -0.56 31.86
C GLU A 67 -8.68 -0.43 32.62
N HIS A 68 -9.22 -1.59 33.03
CA HIS A 68 -9.73 -1.94 34.37
C HIS A 68 -10.44 -3.30 34.22
N ASN A 69 -9.98 -4.34 34.91
CA ASN A 69 -10.66 -5.66 35.00
C ASN A 69 -10.75 -6.55 33.75
N SER A 70 -9.78 -6.50 32.83
CA SER A 70 -9.78 -7.42 31.69
C SER A 70 -8.55 -8.32 31.67
N ASN A 71 -8.76 -9.63 31.80
CA ASN A 71 -7.74 -10.67 31.60
C ASN A 71 -7.23 -10.77 30.14
N GLU A 72 -7.88 -10.12 29.18
CA GLU A 72 -7.41 -10.06 27.78
C GLU A 72 -6.81 -8.67 27.50
N SER A 73 -5.48 -8.56 27.64
CA SER A 73 -4.70 -7.37 27.27
C SER A 73 -4.29 -7.35 25.79
N GLU A 74 -4.34 -8.51 25.14
CA GLU A 74 -3.79 -8.75 23.81
C GLU A 74 -4.68 -9.70 23.01
N TYR A 75 -4.81 -9.45 21.71
CA TYR A 75 -5.36 -10.38 20.74
C TYR A 75 -4.36 -10.63 19.63
N LEU A 76 -4.03 -11.90 19.41
CA LEU A 76 -3.11 -12.34 18.36
C LEU A 76 -3.87 -13.07 17.25
N THR A 77 -3.53 -12.73 16.02
CA THR A 77 -4.02 -13.46 14.85
C THR A 77 -2.92 -13.66 13.81
N GLU A 78 -2.89 -14.85 13.22
CA GLU A 78 -1.93 -15.22 12.18
C GLU A 78 -2.64 -15.48 10.85
N GLY A 79 -1.95 -15.21 9.75
CA GLY A 79 -2.39 -15.62 8.44
C GLY A 79 -1.41 -15.27 7.34
N ILE A 80 -1.91 -15.28 6.12
CA ILE A 80 -1.17 -14.90 4.92
C ILE A 80 -1.76 -13.61 4.39
N ILE A 81 -0.92 -12.66 3.99
CA ILE A 81 -1.36 -11.43 3.33
C ILE A 81 -1.95 -11.79 1.97
N ASP A 82 -3.27 -11.69 1.85
CA ASP A 82 -4.02 -12.03 0.64
C ASP A 82 -4.13 -10.82 -0.30
N LYS A 83 -4.34 -9.64 0.29
CA LYS A 83 -4.52 -8.39 -0.46
C LYS A 83 -4.06 -7.18 0.34
N ILE A 84 -3.45 -6.21 -0.35
CA ILE A 84 -3.10 -4.91 0.21
C ILE A 84 -3.77 -3.83 -0.65
N THR A 85 -4.62 -3.02 -0.06
CA THR A 85 -5.23 -1.85 -0.70
C THR A 85 -4.49 -0.58 -0.29
N ASN A 86 -5.06 0.60 -0.54
CA ASN A 86 -4.48 1.84 -0.01
C ASN A 86 -4.76 2.00 1.49
N ASP A 87 -5.90 1.48 1.95
CA ASP A 87 -6.41 1.75 3.28
C ASP A 87 -6.40 0.53 4.19
N THR A 88 -6.32 -0.68 3.64
CA THR A 88 -6.39 -1.94 4.40
C THR A 88 -5.45 -3.03 3.89
N ILE A 89 -4.99 -3.87 4.82
CA ILE A 89 -4.37 -5.18 4.58
C ILE A 89 -5.42 -6.24 4.90
N GLU A 90 -5.67 -7.14 3.96
CA GLU A 90 -6.51 -8.31 4.15
C GLU A 90 -5.64 -9.55 4.39
N ILE A 91 -5.92 -10.24 5.49
CA ILE A 91 -5.17 -11.39 5.96
C ILE A 91 -6.08 -12.61 5.91
N LYS A 92 -5.65 -13.63 5.17
CA LYS A 92 -6.32 -14.91 5.11
C LYS A 92 -5.83 -15.81 6.23
N ARG A 93 -6.69 -16.07 7.20
CA ARG A 93 -6.37 -16.90 8.37
C ARG A 93 -6.48 -18.38 8.04
N LYS A 94 -5.86 -19.24 8.87
CA LYS A 94 -5.97 -20.72 8.77
C LYS A 94 -7.44 -21.20 8.75
N THR A 95 -8.33 -20.50 9.46
CA THR A 95 -9.78 -20.76 9.49
C THR A 95 -10.52 -20.37 8.20
N LYS A 96 -9.81 -19.94 7.15
CA LYS A 96 -10.35 -19.40 5.89
C LYS A 96 -11.19 -18.12 6.03
N THR A 97 -11.20 -17.51 7.21
CA THR A 97 -11.79 -16.19 7.41
C THR A 97 -10.80 -15.09 6.98
N LEU A 98 -11.34 -14.00 6.43
CA LEU A 98 -10.58 -12.81 6.08
C LEU A 98 -10.59 -11.85 7.26
N PHE A 99 -9.40 -11.48 7.72
CA PHE A 99 -9.18 -10.51 8.79
C PHE A 99 -8.62 -9.23 8.19
N ARG A 100 -9.30 -8.10 8.41
CA ARG A 100 -8.93 -6.81 7.84
C ARG A 100 -8.23 -5.93 8.85
N VAL A 101 -7.21 -5.25 8.37
CA VAL A 101 -6.35 -4.40 9.17
C VAL A 101 -6.20 -3.06 8.47
N PRO A 102 -6.54 -1.92 9.08
CA PRO A 102 -6.33 -0.62 8.46
C PRO A 102 -4.83 -0.29 8.37
N LEU A 103 -4.42 0.33 7.26
CA LEU A 103 -3.07 0.87 7.05
C LEU A 103 -2.91 2.28 7.61
N ASN A 104 -4.03 2.98 7.84
CA ASN A 104 -4.04 4.43 8.11
C ASN A 104 -4.10 4.76 9.60
N THR A 105 -3.54 3.93 10.47
CA THR A 105 -3.51 4.24 11.91
C THR A 105 -2.08 4.62 12.30
N ASP A 106 -1.91 5.77 12.95
CA ASP A 106 -0.66 6.22 13.57
C ASP A 106 -0.08 5.22 14.61
N ASN A 107 -0.86 4.18 14.93
CA ASN A 107 -0.56 3.13 15.90
C ASN A 107 0.04 1.86 15.28
N ILE A 108 0.50 1.90 14.03
CA ILE A 108 1.13 0.75 13.36
C ILE A 108 2.64 0.80 13.57
N SER A 109 3.18 -0.22 14.23
CA SER A 109 4.59 -0.55 14.12
C SER A 109 4.76 -1.86 13.36
N ILE A 110 5.61 -1.83 12.33
CA ILE A 110 6.01 -3.02 11.57
C ILE A 110 7.35 -3.47 12.14
N GLY A 111 7.42 -4.72 12.58
CA GLY A 111 8.63 -5.33 13.13
C GLY A 111 8.83 -6.74 12.59
N SER A 112 10.06 -7.22 12.71
CA SER A 112 10.42 -8.64 12.55
C SER A 112 10.82 -9.16 13.93
N GLU A 113 9.84 -9.55 14.75
CA GLU A 113 10.15 -10.17 16.03
C GLU A 113 10.52 -11.63 15.84
N SER A 114 11.62 -12.06 16.47
CA SER A 114 12.11 -13.45 16.43
C SER A 114 11.18 -14.45 17.11
N ASN A 115 10.23 -13.98 17.91
CA ASN A 115 9.35 -14.82 18.71
C ASN A 115 8.17 -15.39 17.89
N TYR A 116 7.92 -14.85 16.70
CA TYR A 116 6.81 -15.28 15.84
C TYR A 116 7.34 -15.92 14.56
N ASN A 117 6.78 -17.07 14.19
CA ASN A 117 7.14 -17.80 12.98
C ASN A 117 6.42 -17.21 11.75
N SER A 118 6.59 -15.91 11.52
CA SER A 118 5.99 -15.15 10.44
C SER A 118 7.02 -14.23 9.79
N ASP A 119 6.91 -14.02 8.48
CA ASP A 119 7.78 -13.11 7.73
C ASP A 119 7.66 -11.66 8.24
N PHE A 120 6.49 -11.28 8.75
CA PHE A 120 6.21 -9.93 9.26
C PHE A 120 5.35 -9.96 10.53
N THR A 121 5.59 -9.01 11.42
CA THR A 121 4.73 -8.75 12.57
C THR A 121 4.20 -7.32 12.51
N ILE A 122 2.91 -7.13 12.75
CA ILE A 122 2.30 -5.81 12.88
C ILE A 122 1.66 -5.68 14.26
N PHE A 123 2.02 -4.60 14.95
CA PHE A 123 1.40 -4.23 16.21
C PHE A 123 0.37 -3.13 15.98
N PHE A 124 -0.80 -3.31 16.58
CA PHE A 124 -1.85 -2.31 16.70
C PHE A 124 -2.09 -2.02 18.15
N THR A 125 -2.28 -0.75 18.46
CA THR A 125 -2.81 -0.34 19.76
C THR A 125 -4.17 0.29 19.57
N LEU A 126 -5.21 -0.34 20.09
CA LEU A 126 -6.59 0.14 20.07
C LEU A 126 -6.95 0.76 21.41
N ASN A 127 -7.76 1.81 21.37
CA ASN A 127 -8.25 2.44 22.60
C ASN A 127 -9.40 1.62 23.19
N ASN A 128 -10.28 1.08 22.33
CA ASN A 128 -11.47 0.35 22.75
C ASN A 128 -11.53 -1.05 22.13
N LYS A 129 -11.94 -2.06 22.91
CA LYS A 129 -12.19 -3.42 22.42
C LYS A 129 -13.28 -3.52 21.36
N LYS A 130 -14.24 -2.59 21.36
CA LYS A 130 -15.30 -2.52 20.34
C LYS A 130 -14.77 -2.23 18.94
N GLU A 131 -13.55 -1.72 18.84
CA GLU A 131 -12.85 -1.50 17.56
C GLU A 131 -12.30 -2.82 16.98
N LEU A 132 -12.44 -3.96 17.66
CA LEU A 132 -12.00 -5.27 17.15
C LEU A 132 -13.18 -6.25 17.00
N ASP A 133 -13.42 -6.71 15.77
CA ASP A 133 -14.19 -7.91 15.47
C ASP A 133 -13.22 -9.08 15.28
N LYS A 134 -13.16 -10.01 16.26
CA LYS A 134 -12.27 -11.20 16.21
C LYS A 134 -12.49 -12.06 14.95
N ASN A 135 -13.60 -11.91 14.23
CA ASN A 135 -13.87 -12.62 12.98
C ASN A 135 -13.54 -11.82 11.71
N LYS A 136 -13.75 -10.51 11.74
CA LYS A 136 -13.66 -9.65 10.54
C LYS A 136 -12.44 -8.76 10.50
N GLY A 137 -11.81 -8.43 11.62
CA GLY A 137 -10.71 -7.47 11.67
C GLY A 137 -10.93 -6.31 12.63
N ILE A 138 -10.11 -5.29 12.44
CA ILE A 138 -10.18 -4.02 13.14
C ILE A 138 -11.20 -3.13 12.41
N LEU A 139 -12.18 -2.64 13.16
CA LEU A 139 -13.23 -1.73 12.71
C LEU A 139 -12.72 -0.30 12.90
N VAL A 140 -12.50 0.41 11.79
CA VAL A 140 -12.24 1.85 11.82
C VAL A 140 -13.59 2.55 11.92
N THR A 141 -13.87 3.18 13.06
CA THR A 141 -14.99 4.13 13.23
C THR A 141 -14.56 5.54 12.95
#